data_AF-A0A4R2NC17-F1
#
_entry.id   AF-A0A4R2NC17-F1
#
_cell.length_a   1.000
_cell.length_b   1.000
_cell.length_c   1.000
_cell.angle_alpha   90.00
_cell.angle_beta   90.00
_cell.angle_gamma   90.00
#
_symmetry.space_group_name_H-M   'P 1'
#
loop_
_entity.id
_entity.type
_entity.pdbx_description
1 polymer ?
#
loop_
_entity_poly.entity_id
_entity_poly.type
_entity_poly.pdbx_seq_one_letter_code
_entity_poly.pdbx_strand_id
1 'polypeptide(L)'
;MSTSSPFADTLPAEHVAVCRTYAAVQERCSRLIAQQQAEIAHLQAQVVRLRAAAIVRVSALAFVRADLALLSGTLARWQASMAAADSVICQTGCLSHGAYWRDNEQCRRTGKACTVPDAPVTTHLTEKTGSDPCQ
;
A
#
# COMPACT_ATOMS: atom_id res chain seq x y z
N MET A 1 -92.07 -7.04 -26.72
CA MET A 1 -90.92 -7.87 -27.10
C MET A 1 -89.67 -7.07 -26.77
N SER A 2 -89.05 -7.32 -25.63
CA SER A 2 -87.84 -6.61 -25.22
C SER A 2 -86.65 -7.25 -25.93
N THR A 3 -86.08 -6.53 -26.88
CA THR A 3 -84.80 -6.88 -27.50
C THR A 3 -83.69 -6.48 -26.53
N SER A 4 -83.08 -7.45 -25.83
CA SER A 4 -81.82 -7.21 -25.12
C SER A 4 -80.72 -6.98 -26.15
N SER A 5 -79.93 -5.92 -25.95
CA SER A 5 -78.79 -5.62 -26.81
C SER A 5 -77.72 -6.70 -26.63
N PRO A 6 -77.19 -7.31 -27.71
CA PRO A 6 -76.20 -8.39 -27.62
C PRO A 6 -74.91 -7.97 -26.90
N PHE A 7 -74.65 -6.67 -26.78
CA PHE A 7 -73.50 -6.11 -26.06
C PHE A 7 -73.65 -6.08 -24.53
N ALA A 8 -74.88 -6.18 -24.01
CA ALA A 8 -75.13 -6.12 -22.57
C ALA A 8 -74.54 -7.32 -21.83
N ASP A 9 -74.51 -8.49 -22.48
CA ASP A 9 -74.01 -9.74 -21.89
C ASP A 9 -72.51 -10.00 -22.20
N THR A 10 -71.94 -9.38 -23.23
CA THR A 10 -70.53 -9.61 -23.63
C THR A 10 -69.54 -8.75 -22.84
N LEU A 11 -69.87 -7.50 -22.54
CA LEU A 11 -68.98 -6.58 -21.83
C LEU A 11 -68.56 -7.10 -20.42
N PRO A 12 -69.45 -7.68 -19.59
CA PRO A 12 -69.05 -8.27 -18.31
C PRO A 12 -68.10 -9.46 -18.47
N ALA A 13 -68.30 -10.29 -19.50
CA ALA A 13 -67.44 -11.44 -19.77
C ALA A 13 -66.04 -11.01 -20.22
N GLU A 14 -65.95 -10.00 -21.08
CA GLU A 14 -64.68 -9.40 -21.53
C GLU A 14 -63.93 -8.76 -20.36
N HIS A 15 -64.62 -8.01 -19.49
CA HIS A 15 -64.03 -7.42 -18.29
C HIS A 15 -63.41 -8.48 -17.38
N VAL A 16 -64.12 -9.59 -17.14
CA VAL A 16 -63.60 -10.71 -16.34
C VAL A 16 -62.37 -11.35 -17.00
N ALA A 17 -62.39 -11.52 -18.33
CA ALA A 17 -61.24 -12.06 -19.07
C ALA A 17 -60.01 -11.13 -18.94
N VAL A 18 -60.20 -9.81 -19.07
CA VAL A 18 -59.14 -8.80 -18.90
C VAL A 18 -58.61 -8.79 -17.46
N CYS A 19 -59.47 -8.85 -16.45
CA CYS A 19 -59.02 -8.88 -15.05
C CYS A 19 -58.14 -10.10 -14.75
N ARG A 20 -58.46 -11.27 -15.31
CA ARG A 20 -57.67 -12.49 -15.12
C ARG A 20 -56.29 -12.39 -15.77
N THR A 21 -56.23 -11.90 -17.01
CA THR A 21 -54.94 -11.76 -17.72
C THR A 21 -54.08 -10.69 -17.07
N TYR A 22 -54.69 -9.57 -16.66
CA TYR A 22 -54.00 -8.52 -15.91
C TYR A 22 -53.44 -9.06 -14.59
N ALA A 23 -54.23 -9.78 -13.80
CA ALA A 23 -53.77 -10.38 -12.55
C ALA A 23 -52.61 -11.35 -12.77
N ALA A 24 -52.68 -12.20 -13.80
CA ALA A 24 -51.60 -13.13 -14.14
C ALA A 24 -50.29 -12.41 -14.54
N VAL A 25 -50.39 -11.31 -15.30
CA VAL A 25 -49.24 -10.47 -15.65
C VAL A 25 -48.70 -9.76 -14.41
N GLN A 26 -49.57 -9.19 -13.57
CA GLN A 26 -49.16 -8.51 -12.34
C GLN A 26 -48.45 -9.46 -11.37
N GLU A 27 -48.92 -10.69 -11.23
CA GLU A 27 -48.26 -11.71 -10.41
C GLU A 27 -46.86 -12.05 -10.98
N ARG A 28 -46.74 -12.20 -12.30
CA ARG A 28 -45.45 -12.44 -12.94
C ARG A 28 -44.48 -11.26 -12.73
N CYS A 29 -44.95 -10.03 -12.94
CA CYS A 29 -44.15 -8.82 -12.77
C CYS A 29 -43.71 -8.64 -11.32
N SER A 30 -44.62 -8.81 -10.35
CA SER A 30 -44.28 -8.71 -8.93
C SER A 30 -43.25 -9.76 -8.52
N ARG A 31 -43.35 -10.99 -9.04
CA ARG A 31 -42.35 -12.04 -8.82
C ARG A 31 -40.98 -11.69 -9.38
N LEU A 32 -40.91 -11.20 -10.62
CA LEU A 32 -39.66 -10.77 -11.25
C LEU A 32 -39.01 -9.61 -10.49
N ILE A 33 -39.81 -8.63 -10.06
CA ILE A 33 -39.31 -7.49 -9.25
C ILE A 33 -38.75 -8.00 -7.92
N ALA A 34 -39.45 -8.90 -7.22
CA ALA A 34 -38.97 -9.45 -5.96
C ALA A 34 -37.67 -10.26 -6.13
N GLN A 35 -37.57 -11.06 -7.20
CA GLN A 35 -36.35 -11.80 -7.53
C GLN A 35 -35.18 -10.85 -7.81
N GLN A 36 -35.41 -9.81 -8.62
CA GLN A 36 -34.37 -8.85 -8.96
C GLN A 36 -33.93 -8.03 -7.75
N GLN A 37 -34.85 -7.64 -6.87
CA GLN A 37 -34.53 -6.94 -5.63
C GLN A 37 -33.65 -7.81 -4.71
N ALA A 38 -33.93 -9.11 -4.62
CA ALA A 38 -33.10 -10.04 -3.86
C ALA A 38 -31.69 -10.19 -4.46
N GLU A 39 -31.58 -10.26 -5.79
CA GLU A 39 -30.28 -10.34 -6.46
C GLU A 39 -29.47 -9.04 -6.28
N ILE A 40 -30.10 -7.87 -6.43
CA ILE A 40 -29.47 -6.57 -6.17
C ILE A 40 -28.95 -6.51 -4.73
N ALA A 41 -29.77 -6.90 -3.74
CA ALA A 41 -29.36 -6.91 -2.34
C ALA A 41 -28.17 -7.84 -2.10
N HIS A 42 -28.18 -9.03 -2.71
CA HIS A 42 -27.08 -9.99 -2.62
C HIS A 42 -25.79 -9.45 -3.24
N LEU A 43 -25.84 -8.91 -4.45
CA LEU A 43 -24.68 -8.34 -5.15
C LEU A 43 -24.15 -7.09 -4.41
N GLN A 44 -25.02 -6.23 -3.90
CA GLN A 44 -24.63 -5.08 -3.08
C GLN A 44 -23.88 -5.54 -1.82
N ALA A 45 -24.36 -6.59 -1.14
CA ALA A 45 -23.65 -7.17 -0.01
C ALA A 45 -22.29 -7.78 -0.40
N GLN A 46 -22.18 -8.40 -1.58
CA GLN A 46 -20.88 -8.86 -2.09
C GLN A 46 -19.92 -7.70 -2.38
N VAL A 47 -20.40 -6.63 -3.01
CA VAL A 47 -19.59 -5.43 -3.30
C VAL A 47 -19.04 -4.82 -2.01
N VAL A 48 -19.87 -4.66 -0.98
CA VAL A 48 -19.41 -4.13 0.31
C VAL A 48 -18.35 -5.04 0.94
N ARG A 49 -18.58 -6.37 0.96
CA ARG A 49 -17.62 -7.34 1.49
C ARG A 49 -16.29 -7.33 0.76
N LEU A 50 -16.32 -7.33 -0.58
CA LEU A 50 -15.10 -7.32 -1.39
C LEU A 50 -14.34 -6.01 -1.28
N ARG A 51 -15.06 -4.87 -1.23
CA ARG A 51 -14.43 -3.56 -0.98
C ARG A 51 -13.73 -3.53 0.38
N ALA A 52 -14.38 -4.01 1.43
CA ALA A 52 -13.76 -4.10 2.76
C ALA A 52 -12.50 -4.98 2.74
N ALA A 53 -12.57 -6.16 2.10
CA ALA A 53 -11.42 -7.06 1.99
C ALA A 53 -10.27 -6.45 1.17
N ALA A 54 -10.58 -5.66 0.13
CA ALA A 54 -9.58 -4.93 -0.65
C ALA A 54 -8.93 -3.81 0.19
N ILE A 55 -9.72 -3.02 0.91
CA ILE A 55 -9.21 -1.97 1.80
C ILE A 55 -8.22 -2.56 2.81
N VAL A 56 -8.59 -3.64 3.51
CA VAL A 56 -7.71 -4.31 4.49
C VAL A 56 -6.39 -4.73 3.86
N ARG A 57 -6.42 -5.39 2.70
CA ARG A 57 -5.20 -5.87 2.02
C ARG A 57 -4.32 -4.73 1.52
N VAL A 58 -4.92 -3.70 0.91
CA VAL A 58 -4.19 -2.54 0.39
C VAL A 58 -3.56 -1.73 1.51
N SER A 59 -4.29 -1.53 2.61
CA SER A 59 -3.75 -0.87 3.80
C SER A 59 -2.57 -1.65 4.38
N ALA A 60 -2.69 -2.98 4.54
CA ALA A 60 -1.59 -3.82 5.02
C ALA A 60 -0.35 -3.73 4.11
N LEU A 61 -0.53 -3.78 2.79
CA LEU A 61 0.55 -3.61 1.82
C LEU A 61 1.22 -2.23 1.95
N ALA A 62 0.43 -1.17 2.15
CA ALA A 62 0.95 0.18 2.32
C ALA A 62 1.83 0.30 3.57
N PHE A 63 1.44 -0.31 4.70
CA PHE A 63 2.26 -0.36 5.90
C PHE A 63 3.57 -1.11 5.67
N VAL A 64 3.53 -2.31 5.09
CA VAL A 64 4.75 -3.08 4.80
C VAL A 64 5.70 -2.31 3.87
N ARG A 65 5.17 -1.60 2.87
CA ARG A 65 5.99 -0.76 1.99
C ARG A 65 6.65 0.40 2.73
N ALA A 66 5.94 1.03 3.66
CA ALA A 66 6.50 2.11 4.48
C ALA A 66 7.63 1.59 5.38
N ASP A 67 7.44 0.43 6.02
CA ASP A 67 8.45 -0.19 6.87
C ASP A 67 9.70 -0.58 6.08
N LEU A 68 9.52 -1.17 4.89
CA LEU A 68 10.63 -1.50 4.00
C LEU A 68 11.39 -0.25 3.54
N ALA A 69 10.70 0.85 3.25
CA ALA A 69 11.33 2.11 2.88
C ALA A 69 12.19 2.66 4.04
N LEU A 70 11.67 2.61 5.27
CA LEU A 70 12.42 3.02 6.46
C LEU A 70 13.65 2.13 6.68
N LEU A 71 13.47 0.82 6.68
CA LEU A 71 14.55 -0.16 6.89
C LEU A 71 15.64 -0.04 5.82
N SER A 72 15.27 0.03 4.54
CA SER A 72 16.23 0.21 3.45
C SER A 72 17.04 1.50 3.59
N GLY A 73 16.40 2.61 3.96
CA GLY A 73 17.09 3.87 4.24
C GLY A 73 18.03 3.78 5.45
N THR A 74 17.63 3.08 6.52
CA THR A 74 18.50 2.85 7.68
C THR A 74 19.71 1.99 7.33
N LEU A 75 19.51 0.92 6.56
CA LEU A 75 20.57 0.03 6.10
C LEU A 75 21.57 0.78 5.23
N ALA A 76 21.09 1.60 4.28
CA ALA A 76 21.95 2.40 3.42
C ALA A 76 22.82 3.38 4.23
N ARG A 77 22.23 4.07 5.22
CA ARG A 77 23.01 4.95 6.13
C ARG A 77 24.03 4.19 6.95
N TRP A 78 23.66 3.01 7.47
CA TRP A 78 24.57 2.18 8.25
C TRP A 78 25.73 1.67 7.39
N GLN A 79 25.45 1.21 6.17
CA GLN A 79 26.48 0.80 5.21
C GLN A 79 27.43 1.96 4.87
N ALA A 80 26.90 3.18 4.66
CA ALA A 80 27.73 4.36 4.43
C ALA A 80 28.61 4.69 5.65
N SER A 81 28.06 4.60 6.87
CA SER A 81 28.82 4.80 8.10
C SER A 81 29.91 3.75 8.30
N MET A 82 29.62 2.48 8.02
CA MET A 82 30.60 1.39 8.06
C MET A 82 31.73 1.61 7.05
N ALA A 83 31.39 1.99 5.81
CA ALA A 83 32.38 2.30 4.79
C ALA A 83 33.28 3.49 5.18
N ALA A 84 32.71 4.53 5.81
CA ALA A 84 33.48 5.66 6.32
C ALA A 84 34.40 5.25 7.48
N ALA A 85 33.92 4.44 8.43
CA ALA A 85 34.73 3.93 9.52
C ALA A 85 35.88 3.05 9.01
N ASP A 86 35.60 2.16 8.05
CA ASP A 86 36.62 1.32 7.40
C ASP A 86 37.69 2.17 6.72
N SER A 87 37.32 3.32 6.12
CA SER A 87 38.29 4.25 5.52
C SER A 87 39.28 4.79 6.56
N VAL A 88 38.79 5.25 7.72
CA VAL A 88 39.65 5.84 8.77
C VAL A 88 40.50 4.77 9.47
N ILE A 89 39.92 3.61 9.79
CA ILE A 89 40.65 2.47 10.38
C ILE A 89 41.78 2.04 9.45
N CYS A 90 41.50 1.97 8.16
CA CYS A 90 42.47 1.56 7.15
C CYS A 90 43.57 2.61 6.94
N GLN A 91 43.21 3.90 6.84
CA GLN A 91 44.16 5.01 6.71
C GLN A 91 45.14 5.04 7.90
N THR A 92 44.61 5.02 9.13
CA THR A 92 45.44 5.05 10.35
C THR A 92 46.26 3.77 10.51
N GLY A 93 45.71 2.61 10.15
CA GLY A 93 46.42 1.33 10.15
C GLY A 93 47.61 1.28 9.18
N CYS A 94 47.45 1.79 7.96
CA CYS A 94 48.52 1.83 6.95
C CYS A 94 49.65 2.82 7.31
N LEU A 95 49.37 3.88 8.08
CA LEU A 95 50.35 4.87 8.53
C LEU A 95 51.08 4.48 9.83
N SER A 96 50.58 3.47 10.55
CA SER A 96 51.14 3.06 11.84
C SER A 96 52.52 2.40 11.73
N HIS A 97 53.34 2.52 12.78
CA HIS A 97 54.66 1.90 12.86
C HIS A 97 54.60 0.39 12.60
N GLY A 98 55.50 -0.11 11.76
CA GLY A 98 55.57 -1.53 11.39
C GLY A 98 54.57 -1.95 10.31
N ALA A 99 53.80 -1.01 9.72
CA ALA A 99 52.92 -1.26 8.58
C ALA A 99 51.97 -2.47 8.79
N TYR A 100 51.55 -2.69 10.04
CA TYR A 100 50.91 -3.95 10.46
C TYR A 100 49.63 -4.28 9.67
N TRP A 101 48.88 -3.27 9.25
CA TRP A 101 47.63 -3.42 8.47
C TRP A 101 47.83 -3.34 6.95
N ARG A 102 49.07 -3.14 6.47
CA ARG A 102 49.40 -3.00 5.06
C ARG A 102 49.88 -4.34 4.49
N ASP A 103 49.47 -4.62 3.26
CA ASP A 103 49.97 -5.69 2.40
C ASP A 103 50.27 -5.07 1.03
N ASN A 104 51.55 -4.85 0.74
CA ASN A 104 52.03 -4.04 -0.37
C ASN A 104 51.48 -2.59 -0.36
N GLU A 105 50.76 -2.15 -1.40
CA GLU A 105 50.07 -0.85 -1.47
C GLU A 105 48.60 -0.92 -1.03
N GLN A 106 48.17 -2.04 -0.45
CA GLN A 106 46.77 -2.29 -0.07
C GLN A 106 46.63 -2.54 1.43
N CYS A 107 45.41 -2.37 1.91
CA CYS A 107 45.03 -2.53 3.31
C CYS A 107 44.39 -3.89 3.57
N ARG A 108 44.91 -4.66 4.54
CA ARG A 108 44.47 -6.05 4.81
C ARG A 108 42.99 -6.19 5.17
N ARG A 109 42.38 -5.17 5.77
CA ARG A 109 40.97 -5.22 6.22
C ARG A 109 39.98 -5.07 5.06
N THR A 110 40.30 -4.23 4.07
CA THR A 110 39.35 -3.81 3.01
C THR A 110 39.82 -4.12 1.59
N GLY A 111 41.11 -4.43 1.40
CA GLY A 111 41.75 -4.58 0.10
C GLY A 111 41.92 -3.28 -0.68
N LYS A 112 41.51 -2.13 -0.13
CA LYS A 112 41.66 -0.82 -0.80
C LYS A 112 43.10 -0.32 -0.72
N ALA A 113 43.48 0.53 -1.67
CA ALA A 113 44.80 1.16 -1.68
C ALA A 113 45.03 1.99 -0.41
N CYS A 114 46.21 1.86 0.19
CA CYS A 114 46.63 2.68 1.31
C CYS A 114 46.94 4.10 0.80
N THR A 115 45.98 5.02 0.87
CA THR A 115 46.21 6.42 0.50
C THR A 115 46.84 7.18 1.68
N VAL A 116 48.04 7.69 1.49
CA VAL A 116 48.57 8.80 2.31
C VAL A 116 47.92 10.07 1.76
N PRO A 117 47.20 10.89 2.55
CA PRO A 117 46.76 12.20 2.05
C PRO A 117 47.99 13.02 1.65
N ASP A 118 48.03 13.50 0.41
CA ASP A 118 49.17 14.28 -0.14
C ASP A 118 49.37 15.66 0.51
N ALA A 119 48.66 15.97 1.59
CA ALA A 119 48.86 17.16 2.40
C ALA A 119 48.57 16.85 3.88
N PRO A 120 49.30 17.45 4.83
CA PRO A 120 48.92 17.40 6.23
C PRO A 120 47.53 18.03 6.39
N VAL A 121 46.55 17.25 6.81
CA VAL A 121 45.23 17.78 7.15
C VAL A 121 45.40 18.64 8.41
N THR A 122 45.35 19.96 8.25
CA THR A 122 45.21 20.88 9.37
C THR A 122 43.82 20.69 9.97
N THR A 123 43.75 19.97 11.09
CA THR A 123 42.55 19.95 11.93
C THR A 123 42.36 21.33 12.53
N HIS A 124 41.43 22.12 11.96
CA HIS A 124 40.94 23.31 12.64
C HIS A 124 40.08 22.85 13.83
N LEU A 125 40.71 22.78 15.00
CA LEU A 125 40.01 22.80 16.28
C LEU A 125 39.35 24.17 16.38
N THR A 126 38.07 24.26 16.06
CA THR A 126 37.28 25.41 16.47
C THR A 126 37.11 25.31 17.99
N GLU A 127 37.88 26.12 18.71
CA GLU A 127 37.59 26.45 20.09
C GLU A 127 36.15 26.98 20.16
N LYS A 128 35.25 26.14 20.65
CA LYS A 128 33.98 26.60 21.19
C LYS A 128 34.34 27.40 22.44
N THR A 129 34.43 28.73 22.32
CA THR A 129 34.47 29.59 23.50
C THR A 129 33.24 29.28 24.36
N GLY A 130 33.52 29.00 25.62
CA GLY A 130 32.62 28.34 26.54
C GLY A 130 31.27 29.02 26.72
N SER A 131 30.25 28.17 26.83
CA SER A 131 29.04 28.45 27.58
C SER A 131 28.77 27.18 28.38
N ASP A 132 29.20 27.21 29.65
CA ASP A 132 28.81 26.24 30.67
C ASP A 132 27.29 26.31 30.89
N PRO A 133 26.56 25.18 30.92
CA PRO A 133 25.29 25.08 31.61
C PRO A 133 25.48 24.13 32.81
N CYS A 134 26.09 24.65 33.86
CA CYS A 134 25.94 24.14 35.22
C CYS A 134 25.94 25.33 36.18
N GLN A 135 24.81 26.02 36.23
CA GLN A 135 24.24 26.53 37.48
C GLN A 135 22.83 25.95 37.60
#